data_AF-A0A844BNT2-F1
#
_entry.id   AF-A0A844BNT2-F1
#
_cell.length_a   1.000
_cell.length_b   1.000
_cell.length_c   1.000
_cell.angle_alpha   90.00
_cell.angle_beta   90.00
_cell.angle_gamma   90.00
#
_symmetry.space_group_name_H-M   'P 1'
#
loop_
_entity.id
_entity.type
_entity.pdbx_description
1 polymer ?
#
loop_
_entity_poly.entity_id
_entity_poly.type
_entity_poly.pdbx_seq_one_letter_code
_entity_poly.pdbx_strand_id
1 'polypeptide(L)' 'MNADKLYDAGLRCPHCGHRIHVSIDPSEGAQDYLDECAACGSDIHLIVKIDEVADKIIVRVASDDENFY' A
#
# COMPACT_ATOMS: atom_id res chain seq x y z
N MET A 1 -7.48 18.14 18.45
CA MET A 1 -7.73 17.56 17.11
C MET A 1 -6.42 16.95 16.66
N ASN A 2 -6.25 15.63 16.79
CA ASN A 2 -5.01 14.99 16.34
C ASN A 2 -5.07 14.89 14.83
N ALA A 3 -4.10 15.51 14.17
CA ALA A 3 -3.92 15.39 12.74
C ALA A 3 -3.62 13.92 12.45
N ASP A 4 -4.60 13.25 11.84
CA ASP A 4 -4.46 11.95 11.21
C ASP A 4 -3.17 11.95 10.39
N LYS A 5 -2.20 11.13 10.80
CA LYS A 5 -0.84 11.19 10.25
C LYS A 5 -0.83 10.35 8.98
N LEU A 6 -1.35 10.94 7.91
CA LEU A 6 -1.34 10.36 6.57
C LEU A 6 0.10 10.30 6.03
N TYR A 7 0.51 9.12 5.59
CA TYR A 7 1.78 8.89 4.93
C TYR A 7 1.56 8.77 3.43
N ASP A 8 2.16 9.67 2.65
CA ASP A 8 2.20 9.54 1.20
C ASP A 8 3.37 8.63 0.80
N ALA A 9 3.07 7.57 0.07
CA ALA A 9 4.06 6.63 -0.45
C ALA A 9 3.94 6.56 -1.98
N GLY A 10 5.01 6.96 -2.66
CA GLY A 10 5.13 6.77 -4.11
C GLY A 10 5.68 5.38 -4.43
N LEU A 11 4.84 4.49 -4.95
CA LEU A 11 5.24 3.15 -5.39
C LEU A 11 5.09 3.00 -6.91
N ARG A 12 5.66 1.92 -7.44
CA ARG A 12 5.50 1.58 -8.86
C ARG A 12 4.49 0.47 -8.98
N CYS A 13 3.53 0.65 -9.89
CA CYS A 13 2.57 -0.38 -10.23
C CYS A 13 3.33 -1.66 -10.64
N PRO A 14 3.06 -2.81 -10.01
CA PRO A 14 3.72 -4.07 -10.35
C PRO A 14 3.34 -4.57 -11.75
N HIS A 15 2.18 -4.14 -12.28
CA HIS A 15 1.69 -4.57 -13.60
C HIS A 15 2.32 -3.79 -14.76
N CYS A 16 2.44 -2.47 -14.66
CA CYS A 16 2.92 -1.62 -15.76
C CYS A 16 4.20 -0.82 -15.46
N GLY A 17 4.66 -0.79 -14.21
CA GLY A 17 5.82 -0.03 -13.77
C GLY A 17 5.59 1.48 -13.61
N HIS A 18 4.37 1.97 -13.80
CA HIS A 18 4.04 3.39 -13.66
C HIS A 18 4.14 3.83 -12.19
N ARG A 19 4.57 5.07 -11.94
CA ARG A 19 4.56 5.61 -10.57
C ARG A 19 3.14 5.97 -10.18
N ILE A 20 2.67 5.40 -9.08
CA ILE A 20 1.42 5.75 -8.43
C ILE A 20 1.70 6.26 -7.02
N HIS A 21 0.85 7.15 -6.52
CA HIS A 21 0.96 7.72 -5.18
C HIS A 21 -0.20 7.22 -4.35
N VAL A 22 0.09 6.65 -3.19
CA VAL A 22 -0.93 6.11 -2.28
C VAL A 22 -0.83 6.77 -0.93
N SER A 23 -1.99 7.07 -0.35
CA SER A 23 -2.11 7.65 0.99
C SER A 23 -2.40 6.55 1.99
N ILE A 24 -1.50 6.36 2.95
CA ILE A 24 -1.57 5.32 3.97
C ILE A 24 -1.87 5.97 5.31
N ASP A 25 -2.96 5.55 5.93
CA ASP A 25 -3.29 5.92 7.30
C ASP A 25 -3.04 4.74 8.24
N PRO A 26 -2.05 4.81 9.14
CA PRO A 26 -1.85 3.79 10.16
C PRO A 26 -2.68 4.04 11.44
N SER A 27 -3.57 5.04 11.47
CA SER A 27 -4.30 5.39 12.70
C SER A 27 -5.21 4.26 13.18
N GLU A 28 -5.74 3.46 12.25
CA GLU A 28 -6.63 2.32 12.54
C GLU A 28 -5.89 0.96 12.65
N GLY A 29 -4.56 0.94 12.60
CA GLY A 29 -3.79 -0.30 12.72
C GLY A 29 -3.41 -0.94 11.39
N ALA A 30 -3.55 -2.26 11.31
CA ALA A 30 -3.30 -3.00 10.06
C ALA A 30 -4.49 -2.82 9.10
N GLN A 31 -4.22 -2.31 7.91
CA GLN A 31 -5.22 -1.98 6.89
C GLN A 31 -4.85 -2.57 5.53
N ASP A 32 -5.87 -2.95 4.78
CA ASP A 32 -5.77 -3.34 3.38
C ASP A 32 -6.40 -2.25 2.49
N TYR A 33 -5.59 -1.66 1.62
CA TYR A 33 -6.01 -0.70 0.63
C TYR A 33 -6.04 -1.38 -0.74
N LEU A 34 -7.03 -1.02 -1.54
CA LEU A 34 -7.20 -1.50 -2.90
C LEU A 34 -7.21 -0.26 -3.79
N ASP A 35 -6.17 -0.13 -4.60
CA ASP A 35 -5.91 1.07 -5.41
C ASP A 35 -5.87 0.70 -6.89
N GLU A 36 -6.45 1.51 -7.76
CA GLU A 36 -6.46 1.23 -9.20
C GLU A 36 -5.36 2.02 -9.91
N CYS A 37 -4.55 1.35 -10.72
CA CYS A 37 -3.54 2.04 -11.50
C CYS A 37 -4.19 2.91 -12.59
N ALA A 38 -4.09 4.24 -12.47
CA ALA A 38 -4.58 5.16 -13.51
C ALA A 38 -3.92 4.99 -14.89
N ALA A 39 -2.79 4.27 -14.99
CA ALA A 39 -2.12 4.02 -16.25
C ALA A 39 -2.59 2.75 -16.97
N CYS A 40 -2.86 1.66 -16.23
CA CYS A 40 -3.23 0.36 -16.82
C CYS A 40 -4.60 -0.17 -16.40
N GLY A 41 -5.26 0.46 -15.42
CA GLY A 41 -6.55 0.03 -14.87
C GLY A 41 -6.48 -1.29 -14.10
N SER A 42 -5.30 -1.67 -13.62
CA SER A 42 -5.14 -2.87 -12.80
C SER A 42 -5.26 -2.53 -11.31
N ASP A 43 -6.00 -3.36 -10.57
CA ASP A 43 -6.09 -3.29 -9.11
C ASP A 43 -4.74 -3.64 -8.47
N ILE A 44 -4.35 -2.83 -7.48
CA ILE A 44 -3.13 -2.94 -6.71
C ILE A 44 -3.54 -3.07 -5.26
N HIS A 45 -3.29 -4.26 -4.70
CA HIS A 45 -3.59 -4.51 -3.30
C HIS A 45 -2.39 -4.07 -2.45
N LEU A 46 -2.66 -3.28 -1.43
CA LEU A 46 -1.68 -2.66 -0.55
C LEU A 46 -1.99 -3.06 0.87
N ILE A 47 -1.10 -3.85 1.46
CA ILE A 47 -1.27 -4.38 2.80
C ILE A 47 -0.36 -3.57 3.72
N VAL A 48 -0.97 -2.82 4.63
CA VAL A 48 -0.31 -2.05 5.66
C VAL A 48 -0.42 -2.80 6.96
N LYS A 49 0.72 -3.03 7.60
CA LYS A 49 0.80 -3.68 8.91
C LYS A 49 1.59 -2.80 9.85
N ILE A 50 1.12 -2.69 11.09
CA ILE A 50 1.86 -2.02 12.14
C ILE A 50 2.51 -3.07 13.01
N ASP A 51 3.83 -3.00 13.10
CA ASP A 51 4.59 -3.77 14.05
C ASP A 51 4.65 -2.99 15.36
N GLU A 52 3.75 -3.32 16.29
CA GLU A 52 3.67 -2.68 17.62
C GLU A 52 4.92 -2.94 18.46
N VAL A 53 5.66 -4.01 18.16
CA VAL A 53 6.87 -4.40 18.91
C VAL A 53 8.08 -3.56 18.47
N ALA A 54 8.20 -3.32 17.16
CA ALA A 54 9.29 -2.55 16.57
C ALA A 54 8.93 -1.07 16.31
N ASP A 55 7.70 -0.65 16.60
CA ASP A 55 7.13 0.67 16.28
C ASP A 55 7.36 1.03 14.80
N LYS A 56 7.08 0.08 13.89
CA LYS A 56 7.34 0.21 12.45
C LYS A 56 6.10 -0.07 11.64
N ILE A 57 5.90 0.75 10.61
CA ILE A 57 4.85 0.54 9.61
C ILE A 57 5.46 -0.23 8.44
N ILE A 58 4.90 -1.40 8.17
CA ILE A 58 5.29 -2.30 7.09
C ILE A 58 4.23 -2.21 6.00
N VAL A 59 4.62 -1.71 4.83
CA VAL A 59 3.75 -1.59 3.66
C VAL A 59 4.19 -2.61 2.64
N ARG A 60 3.27 -3.47 2.19
CA ARG A 60 3.52 -4.50 1.19
C ARG A 60 2.53 -4.35 0.05
N VAL A 61 3.04 -4.33 -1.18
CA VAL A 61 2.19 -4.46 -2.35
C VAL A 61 1.90 -5.95 -2.53
N ALA A 62 0.68 -6.38 -2.26
CA ALA A 62 0.17 -7.65 -2.75
C ALA A 62 -0.09 -7.48 -4.23
N SER A 63 0.91 -7.82 -5.02
CA SER A 63 0.66 -8.18 -6.41
C SER A 63 -0.04 -9.54 -6.36
N ASP A 64 -1.07 -9.75 -7.17
CA ASP A 64 -1.59 -11.08 -7.48
C ASP A 64 -0.53 -11.84 -8.30
N ASP A 65 0.63 -12.02 -7.68
CA ASP A 65 1.73 -12.80 -8.18
C ASP A 65 1.45 -14.18 -7.62
N GLU A 66 0.53 -14.89 -8.27
CA GLU A 66 0.61 -16.34 -8.38
C GLU A 66 1.94 -16.70 -9.07
N ASN A 67 3.07 -16.40 -8.43
CA ASN A 67 4.35 -17.00 -8.76
C ASN A 67 4.40 -18.38 -8.11
N PHE A 68 3.53 -19.26 -8.62
CA PHE A 68 3.65 -20.69 -8.45
C PHE A 68 4.31 -21.28 -9.71
N TYR A 69 5.64 -21.46 -9.61
CA TYR A 69 6.54 -22.43 -10.28
C TYR A 69 6.61 -22.51 -11.81
#